data_AF-A0A963UG86-F1
#
_entry.id   AF-A0A963UG86-F1
#
_cell.length_a   1.000
_cell.length_b   1.000
_cell.length_c   1.000
_cell.angle_alpha   90.00
_cell.angle_beta   90.00
_cell.angle_gamma   90.00
#
_symmetry.space_group_name_H-M   'P 1'
#
loop_
_entity.id
_entity.type
_entity.pdbx_description
1 polymer ?
#
loop_
_entity_poly.entity_id
_entity_poly.type
_entity_poly.pdbx_seq_one_letter_code
_entity_poly.pdbx_strand_id
1 'polypeptide(L)' 'GGKVLVGTCFYNGFAREIREANNWTRLLSNSAKIVNILGGYGYQPALTSMENCIASAVAGEIV' A
#
# COMPACT_ATOMS: atom_id res chain seq x y z
N GLY A 1 -4.31 13.54 -5.87
CA GLY A 1 -3.14 13.98 -5.11
C GLY A 1 -2.96 13.09 -3.89
N GLY A 2 -1.77 13.07 -3.27
CA GLY A 2 -1.46 12.26 -2.08
C GLY A 2 -0.93 13.11 -0.92
N LYS A 3 -0.89 12.54 0.29
CA LYS A 3 -0.34 13.19 1.50
C LYS A 3 0.71 12.29 2.13
N VAL A 4 1.91 12.83 2.37
CA VAL A 4 2.96 12.15 3.12
C VAL A 4 2.86 12.55 4.59
N LEU A 5 2.85 11.56 5.47
CA LEU A 5 2.78 11.73 6.92
C LEU A 5 3.98 11.04 7.58
N VAL A 6 4.53 11.65 8.63
CA VAL A 6 5.67 11.13 9.39
C VAL A 6 5.27 10.95 10.86
N GLY A 7 5.78 9.90 11.51
CA GLY A 7 5.54 9.62 12.93
C GLY A 7 4.21 8.95 13.24
N THR A 8 3.53 8.37 12.25
CA THR A 8 2.26 7.66 12.42
C THR A 8 2.40 6.16 12.12
N CYS A 9 1.62 5.33 12.81
CA CYS A 9 1.43 3.92 12.47
C CYS A 9 0.05 3.75 11.84
N PHE A 10 -0.03 3.09 10.69
CA PHE A 10 -1.29 2.88 9.99
C PHE A 10 -1.89 1.51 10.29
N TYR A 11 -3.20 1.49 10.43
CA TYR A 11 -4.01 0.29 10.36
C TYR A 11 -5.06 0.49 9.28
N ASN A 12 -5.15 -0.45 8.33
CA ASN A 12 -6.10 -0.37 7.24
C ASN A 12 -7.34 -1.20 7.60
N GLY A 13 -8.30 -0.56 8.28
CA GLY A 13 -9.63 -1.14 8.48
C GLY A 13 -10.35 -1.30 7.14
N PHE A 14 -11.20 -2.31 7.02
CA PHE A 14 -11.98 -2.58 5.79
C PHE A 14 -11.13 -2.80 4.53
N ALA A 15 -9.92 -3.34 4.69
CA ALA A 15 -8.99 -3.48 3.57
C ALA A 15 -9.56 -4.33 2.42
N ARG A 16 -10.34 -5.39 2.71
CA ARG A 16 -10.97 -6.22 1.68
C ARG A 16 -12.03 -5.43 0.91
N GLU A 17 -12.87 -4.69 1.61
CA GLU A 17 -13.96 -3.91 1.05
C GLU A 17 -13.42 -2.77 0.18
N ILE A 18 -12.34 -2.10 0.61
CA ILE A 18 -11.64 -1.09 -0.19
C ILE A 18 -11.08 -1.72 -1.46
N ARG A 19 -10.43 -2.89 -1.34
CA ARG A 19 -9.89 -3.63 -2.48
C ARG A 19 -10.96 -3.92 -3.53
N GLU A 20 -12.10 -4.44 -3.08
CA GLU A 20 -13.21 -4.85 -3.94
C GLU A 20 -13.90 -3.64 -4.58
N ALA A 21 -14.16 -2.58 -3.80
CA ALA A 21 -14.80 -1.37 -4.29
C ALA A 21 -13.98 -0.64 -5.35
N ASN A 22 -12.65 -0.72 -5.27
CA ASN A 22 -11.75 -0.06 -6.22
C ASN A 22 -11.15 -1.00 -7.28
N ASN A 23 -11.52 -2.28 -7.25
CA ASN A 23 -10.91 -3.33 -8.07
C ASN A 23 -9.37 -3.34 -8.00
N TRP A 24 -8.83 -3.07 -6.81
CA TRP A 24 -7.39 -3.08 -6.57
C TRP A 24 -6.91 -4.50 -6.31
N THR A 25 -5.70 -4.80 -6.73
CA THR A 25 -5.10 -6.14 -6.53
C THR A 25 -3.69 -6.03 -6.01
N ARG A 26 -2.93 -5.04 -6.47
CA ARG A 26 -1.54 -4.81 -6.05
C ARG A 26 -1.45 -3.72 -5.01
N LEU A 27 -0.52 -3.89 -4.07
CA LEU A 27 -0.20 -2.90 -3.05
C LEU A 27 1.31 -2.77 -2.94
N LEU A 28 1.82 -1.55 -3.01
CA LEU A 28 3.22 -1.25 -2.73
C LEU A 28 3.30 -0.57 -1.36
N SER A 29 4.18 -1.04 -0.47
CA SER A 29 4.36 -0.44 0.85
C SER A 29 5.81 -0.53 1.31
N ASN A 30 6.22 0.42 2.14
CA ASN A 30 7.51 0.38 2.84
C ASN A 30 7.42 -0.24 4.24
N SER A 31 6.24 -0.73 4.64
CA SER A 31 6.02 -1.32 5.96
C SER A 31 5.86 -2.83 5.85
N ALA A 32 6.82 -3.57 6.41
CA ALA A 32 6.76 -5.02 6.49
C ALA A 32 5.49 -5.51 7.22
N LYS A 33 5.03 -4.78 8.25
CA LYS A 33 3.77 -5.06 8.95
C LYS A 33 2.59 -5.05 7.97
N ILE A 34 2.48 -4.01 7.15
CA ILE A 34 1.38 -3.85 6.19
C ILE A 34 1.42 -4.96 5.13
N VAL A 35 2.60 -5.25 4.59
CA VAL A 35 2.79 -6.31 3.60
C VAL A 35 2.34 -7.67 4.17
N ASN A 36 2.67 -7.96 5.42
CA ASN A 36 2.32 -9.24 6.06
C ASN A 36 0.81 -9.39 6.32
N ILE A 37 0.10 -8.32 6.71
CA ILE A 37 -1.32 -8.44 7.05
C ILE A 37 -2.23 -8.33 5.83
N LEU A 38 -1.89 -7.50 4.84
CA LEU A 38 -2.79 -7.21 3.71
C LEU A 38 -2.87 -8.30 2.66
N GLY A 39 -1.90 -9.23 2.63
CA GLY A 39 -2.03 -10.47 1.88
C GLY A 39 -3.26 -11.29 2.30
N GLY A 40 -3.57 -11.35 3.60
CA GLY A 40 -4.75 -12.05 4.12
C GLY A 40 -6.10 -11.42 3.71
N TYR A 41 -6.08 -10.18 3.20
CA TYR A 41 -7.26 -9.48 2.68
C TYR A 41 -7.37 -9.56 1.14
N GLY A 42 -6.50 -10.34 0.48
CA GLY A 42 -6.52 -10.59 -0.96
C GLY A 42 -5.73 -9.59 -1.80
N TYR A 43 -4.93 -8.73 -1.18
CA TYR A 43 -3.92 -7.95 -1.92
C TYR A 43 -2.72 -8.82 -2.31
N GLN A 44 -2.00 -8.39 -3.33
CA GLN A 44 -0.66 -8.85 -3.70
C GLN A 44 0.36 -7.77 -3.29
N PRO A 45 0.79 -7.76 -2.02
CA PRO A 45 1.65 -6.71 -1.52
C PRO A 45 3.12 -6.93 -1.91
N ALA A 46 3.84 -5.83 -2.11
CA ALA A 46 5.29 -5.80 -2.29
C ALA A 46 5.93 -4.81 -1.31
N LEU A 47 7.09 -5.19 -0.75
CA LEU A 47 7.90 -4.37 0.15
C LEU A 47 8.97 -3.61 -0.64
N THR A 48 9.08 -2.30 -0.43
CA THR A 48 10.16 -1.47 -1.02
C THR A 48 10.52 -0.29 -0.11
N SER A 49 11.44 0.59 -0.53
CA SER A 49 11.79 1.79 0.23
C SER A 49 10.70 2.87 0.17
N MET A 50 10.75 3.86 1.06
CA MET A 50 9.81 5.00 1.00
C MET A 50 9.99 5.77 -0.32
N GLU A 51 11.23 5.96 -0.75
CA GLU A 51 11.61 6.66 -1.96
C GLU A 51 10.97 6.00 -3.19
N ASN A 52 11.04 4.67 -3.28
CA ASN A 52 10.44 3.92 -4.40
C ASN A 52 8.91 3.92 -4.33
N CYS A 53 8.31 3.85 -3.13
CA CYS A 53 6.86 4.02 -2.96
C CYS A 53 6.39 5.38 -3.49
N ILE A 54 7.11 6.46 -3.18
CA ILE A 54 6.79 7.82 -3.63
C ILE A 54 6.99 7.93 -5.15
N ALA A 55 8.13 7.46 -5.66
CA ALA A 55 8.42 7.49 -7.10
C ALA A 55 7.34 6.73 -7.90
N SER A 56 6.97 5.54 -7.44
CA SER A 56 5.92 4.73 -8.07
C SER A 56 4.55 5.41 -8.00
N ALA A 57 4.21 6.04 -6.87
CA ALA A 57 2.94 6.77 -6.72
C ALA A 57 2.85 8.00 -7.63
N VAL A 58 3.98 8.67 -7.90
CA VAL A 58 4.06 9.79 -8.84
C VAL A 58 3.98 9.31 -10.28
N ALA A 59 4.66 8.21 -10.62
CA ALA A 59 4.68 7.62 -11.96
C ALA A 59 3.35 6.94 -12.34
N GLY A 60 2.62 6.42 -11.36
CA GLY A 60 1.41 5.60 -11.59
C GLY A 60 1.70 4.13 -11.89
N GLU A 61 2.96 3.70 -11.78
CA GLU A 61 3.44 2.34 -11.99
C GLU A 61 4.58 2.01 -11.04
N ILE A 62 4.94 0.73 -10.90
CA ILE A 62 6.06 0.32 -10.03
C ILE A 62 7.37 0.59 -10.78
N VAL A 63 8.24 1.40 -10.19
CA VAL A 63 9.58 1.78 -10.70
C VAL A 63 10.70 1.37 -9.76
#